data_AF-A0A956Q3L3-F1
#
_entry.id   AF-A0A956Q3L3-F1
#
_cell.length_a   1.000
_cell.length_b   1.000
_cell.length_c   1.000
_cell.angle_alpha   90.00
_cell.angle_beta   90.00
_cell.angle_gamma   90.00
#
_symmetry.space_group_name_H-M   'P 1'
#
loop_
_entity.id
_entity.type
_entity.pdbx_description
1 polymer ?
#
loop_
_entity_poly.entity_id
_entity_poly.type
_entity_poly.pdbx_seq_one_letter_code
_entity_poly.pdbx_strand_id
1 'polypeptide(L)'
;AVSGFHGLVASGTTSKQLNHFSDARMIGYGSMLGEGLLAVLATVAVCAGLPDWGGHYHAWNTSGIQAIARFVQGAANFMHALGIPTDFSTTLVALMVIAFAATSMDTAARIQRLIVMSWADTFRLPMLKQLWVAMVLAVVPAVPLVLAGQSAWGPLWMLFGTTNQLIACMSLMVLWVYLLRTKRPSWAVAAPFVVLTVSTTISLCMNLYEWATTHTGNMVTIGLGTIILILEIWMITEAVLMLCRQLKHPTPSPLR
;
A
#
# COMPACT_ATOMS: atom_id res chain seq x y z
N ALA A 1 1.46 6.71 -9.75
CA ALA A 1 1.35 6.19 -8.38
C ALA A 1 2.55 5.29 -8.09
N VAL A 2 3.09 5.29 -6.87
CA VAL A 2 4.08 4.30 -6.41
C VAL A 2 3.38 3.44 -5.34
N SER A 3 3.52 2.13 -5.43
CA SER A 3 2.83 1.20 -4.53
C SER A 3 3.82 0.32 -3.76
N GLY A 4 3.84 0.48 -2.44
CA GLY A 4 4.66 -0.34 -1.56
C GLY A 4 4.16 -1.77 -1.50
N PHE A 5 2.84 -1.99 -1.52
CA PHE A 5 2.25 -3.32 -1.55
C PHE A 5 2.69 -4.12 -2.78
N HIS A 6 2.66 -3.50 -3.97
CA HIS A 6 3.19 -4.15 -5.18
C HIS A 6 4.68 -4.47 -5.06
N GLY A 7 5.50 -3.57 -4.49
CA GLY A 7 6.91 -3.85 -4.21
C GLY A 7 7.12 -5.01 -3.24
N LEU A 8 6.27 -5.11 -2.22
CA LEU A 8 6.30 -6.20 -1.23
C LEU A 8 5.90 -7.55 -1.85
N VAL A 9 4.79 -7.58 -2.61
CA VAL A 9 4.34 -8.78 -3.31
C VAL A 9 5.37 -9.23 -4.35
N ALA A 10 5.88 -8.29 -5.16
CA ALA A 10 6.86 -8.58 -6.20
C ALA A 10 8.16 -9.15 -5.63
N SER A 11 8.64 -8.61 -4.50
CA SER A 11 9.88 -9.10 -3.86
C SER A 11 9.69 -10.43 -3.12
N GLY A 12 8.53 -10.68 -2.52
CA GLY A 12 8.27 -11.88 -1.72
C GLY A 12 7.78 -13.10 -2.52
N THR A 13 7.07 -12.87 -3.62
CA THR A 13 6.36 -13.91 -4.38
C THR A 13 6.77 -13.96 -5.86
N THR A 14 6.49 -12.91 -6.64
CA THR A 14 6.73 -12.89 -8.09
C THR A 14 8.19 -13.15 -8.43
N SER A 15 9.13 -12.52 -7.73
CA SER A 15 10.58 -12.71 -7.92
C SER A 15 11.02 -14.18 -7.84
N LYS A 16 10.31 -15.01 -7.07
CA LYS A 16 10.60 -16.44 -6.86
C LYS A 16 9.87 -17.35 -7.84
N GLN A 17 8.93 -16.80 -8.60
CA GLN A 17 8.10 -17.53 -9.57
C GLN A 17 8.50 -17.24 -11.02
N LEU A 18 9.44 -16.31 -11.25
CA LEU A 18 9.99 -16.05 -12.58
C LEU A 18 10.80 -17.26 -13.06
N ASN A 19 10.52 -17.72 -14.28
CA ASN A 19 11.31 -18.77 -14.93
C ASN A 19 12.67 -18.23 -15.38
N HIS A 20 12.67 -17.05 -16.00
CA HIS A 20 13.88 -16.35 -16.42
C HIS A 20 13.89 -14.89 -15.98
N PHE A 21 15.10 -14.36 -15.74
CA PHE A 21 15.28 -12.95 -15.38
C PHE A 21 14.77 -11.99 -16.48
N SER A 22 14.83 -12.40 -17.76
CA SER A 22 14.27 -11.65 -18.89
C SER A 22 12.77 -11.40 -18.77
N ASP A 23 12.05 -12.30 -18.09
CA ASP A 23 10.59 -12.23 -17.96
C ASP A 23 10.16 -11.15 -16.96
N ALA A 24 11.08 -10.74 -16.06
CA ALA A 24 10.83 -9.77 -15.01
C ALA A 24 10.27 -8.44 -15.55
N ARG A 25 10.79 -7.97 -16.70
CA ARG A 25 10.32 -6.72 -17.31
C ARG A 25 8.91 -6.87 -17.84
N MET A 26 8.62 -7.92 -18.61
CA MET A 26 7.30 -8.10 -19.20
C MET A 26 6.24 -8.32 -18.12
N ILE A 27 6.51 -9.16 -17.13
CA ILE A 27 5.57 -9.47 -16.04
C ILE A 27 5.40 -8.25 -15.13
N GLY A 28 6.49 -7.65 -14.65
CA GLY A 28 6.44 -6.52 -13.72
C GLY A 28 5.91 -5.25 -14.38
N TYR A 29 6.57 -4.76 -15.44
CA TYR A 29 6.16 -3.52 -16.08
C TYR A 29 4.85 -3.67 -16.86
N GLY A 30 4.65 -4.81 -17.55
CA GLY A 30 3.43 -5.08 -18.30
C GLY A 30 2.19 -5.18 -17.41
N SER A 31 2.28 -5.81 -16.24
CA SER A 31 1.15 -5.85 -15.29
C SER A 31 0.79 -4.45 -14.77
N MET A 32 1.77 -3.62 -14.45
CA MET A 32 1.53 -2.23 -14.02
C MET A 32 0.85 -1.39 -15.11
N LEU A 33 1.22 -1.57 -16.38
CA LEU A 33 0.52 -0.93 -17.50
C LEU A 33 -0.92 -1.43 -17.65
N GLY A 34 -1.14 -2.74 -17.50
CA GLY A 34 -2.47 -3.34 -17.54
C GLY A 34 -3.39 -2.84 -16.42
N GLU A 35 -2.88 -2.80 -15.19
CA GLU A 35 -3.60 -2.26 -14.04
C GLU A 35 -3.89 -0.77 -14.21
N GLY A 36 -2.91 0.01 -14.70
CA GLY A 36 -3.10 1.43 -14.99
C GLY A 36 -4.19 1.69 -16.04
N LEU A 37 -4.20 0.91 -17.12
CA LEU A 37 -5.24 0.99 -18.15
C LEU A 37 -6.62 0.64 -17.57
N LEU A 38 -6.71 -0.46 -16.80
CA LEU A 38 -7.95 -0.87 -16.14
C LEU A 38 -8.45 0.23 -15.18
N ALA A 39 -7.55 0.84 -14.40
CA ALA A 39 -7.90 1.92 -13.48
C ALA A 39 -8.46 3.15 -14.20
N VAL A 40 -7.89 3.54 -15.34
CA VAL A 40 -8.42 4.64 -16.16
C VAL A 40 -9.80 4.30 -16.70
N LEU A 41 -9.97 3.10 -17.27
CA LEU A 41 -11.26 2.66 -17.82
C LEU A 41 -12.34 2.60 -16.74
N ALA A 42 -12.03 2.02 -15.58
CA ALA A 42 -12.95 1.95 -14.45
C ALA A 42 -13.34 3.34 -13.94
N THR A 43 -12.38 4.27 -13.86
CA THR A 43 -12.64 5.65 -13.44
C THR A 43 -13.59 6.33 -14.42
N VAL A 44 -13.33 6.25 -15.73
CA VAL A 44 -14.19 6.86 -16.74
C VAL A 44 -15.60 6.27 -16.71
N ALA A 45 -15.73 4.95 -16.60
CA ALA A 45 -17.04 4.28 -16.54
C ALA A 45 -17.87 4.72 -15.32
N VAL A 46 -17.23 4.79 -14.14
CA VAL A 46 -17.89 5.24 -12.91
C VAL A 46 -18.28 6.72 -13.00
N CYS A 47 -17.38 7.58 -13.48
CA CYS A 47 -17.67 9.00 -13.63
C CYS A 47 -18.81 9.26 -14.62
N ALA A 48 -18.87 8.51 -15.73
CA ALA A 48 -19.96 8.62 -16.70
C ALA A 48 -21.33 8.22 -16.12
N GLY A 49 -21.35 7.30 -15.15
CA GLY A 49 -22.56 6.85 -14.48
C GLY A 49 -22.97 7.68 -13.25
N LEU A 50 -22.23 8.74 -12.89
CA LEU A 50 -22.51 9.61 -11.75
C LEU A 50 -22.92 11.02 -12.23
N PRO A 51 -24.23 11.29 -12.40
CA PRO A 51 -24.69 12.55 -13.00
C PRO A 51 -24.54 13.78 -12.08
N ASP A 52 -24.56 13.62 -10.75
CA ASP A 52 -24.42 14.73 -9.79
C ASP A 52 -23.00 14.83 -9.20
N TRP A 53 -22.03 15.17 -10.04
CA TRP A 53 -20.65 15.35 -9.59
C TRP A 53 -20.53 16.45 -8.52
N GLY A 54 -21.24 17.57 -8.73
CA GLY A 54 -21.19 18.74 -7.86
C GLY A 54 -21.72 18.47 -6.46
N GLY A 55 -22.82 17.73 -6.31
CA GLY A 55 -23.35 17.34 -5.01
C GLY A 55 -22.52 16.26 -4.32
N HIS A 56 -21.91 15.34 -5.07
CA HIS A 56 -21.10 14.27 -4.50
C HIS A 56 -19.70 14.74 -4.07
N TYR A 57 -19.04 15.59 -4.84
CA TYR A 57 -17.62 15.93 -4.65
C TYR A 57 -17.38 17.42 -4.29
N HIS A 58 -18.37 18.09 -3.69
CA HIS A 58 -18.27 19.51 -3.32
C HIS A 58 -17.16 19.82 -2.31
N ALA A 59 -16.77 18.86 -1.47
CA ALA A 59 -15.72 19.04 -0.48
C ALA A 59 -14.82 17.80 -0.38
N TRP A 60 -13.51 18.02 -0.29
CA TRP A 60 -12.52 16.96 -0.20
C TRP A 60 -12.76 16.03 1.00
N ASN A 61 -13.07 16.62 2.16
CA ASN A 61 -13.29 15.87 3.41
C ASN A 61 -14.55 14.99 3.42
N THR A 62 -15.53 15.25 2.54
CA THR A 62 -16.76 14.44 2.44
C THR A 62 -16.72 13.45 1.28
N SER A 63 -15.76 13.61 0.36
CA SER A 63 -15.67 12.83 -0.88
C SER A 63 -15.28 11.36 -0.66
N GLY A 64 -14.60 11.04 0.45
CA GLY A 64 -14.11 9.70 0.76
C GLY A 64 -15.09 8.79 1.52
N ILE A 65 -16.06 9.37 2.23
CA ILE A 65 -16.91 8.65 3.21
C ILE A 65 -17.85 7.62 2.54
N GLN A 66 -18.17 7.80 1.26
CA GLN A 66 -19.03 6.91 0.49
C GLN A 66 -18.38 6.43 -0.81
N ALA A 67 -17.04 6.42 -0.89
CA ALA A 67 -16.33 6.12 -2.13
C ALA A 67 -16.75 4.77 -2.75
N ILE A 68 -16.88 3.72 -1.93
CA ILE A 68 -17.30 2.39 -2.40
C ILE A 68 -18.76 2.42 -2.90
N ALA A 69 -19.67 3.03 -2.14
CA ALA A 69 -21.08 3.10 -2.53
C ALA A 69 -21.26 3.87 -3.85
N ARG A 70 -20.53 4.98 -4.02
CA ARG A 70 -20.54 5.78 -5.26
C ARG A 70 -19.90 5.05 -6.43
N PHE A 71 -18.84 4.30 -6.19
CA PHE A 71 -18.24 3.42 -7.20
C PHE A 71 -19.26 2.39 -7.69
N VAL A 72 -19.96 1.71 -6.77
CA VAL A 72 -21.00 0.74 -7.09
C VAL A 72 -22.14 1.39 -7.87
N GLN A 73 -22.62 2.54 -7.40
CA GLN A 73 -23.70 3.28 -8.06
C GLN A 73 -23.32 3.74 -9.48
N GLY A 74 -22.15 4.36 -9.64
CA GLY A 74 -21.69 4.84 -10.94
C GLY A 74 -21.50 3.72 -11.95
N ALA A 75 -20.85 2.63 -11.55
CA ALA A 75 -20.70 1.46 -12.41
C ALA A 75 -22.05 0.79 -12.73
N ALA A 76 -22.97 0.71 -11.76
CA ALA A 76 -24.29 0.14 -11.98
C ALA A 76 -25.12 0.98 -12.97
N ASN A 77 -25.07 2.31 -12.86
CA ASN A 77 -25.74 3.22 -13.80
C ASN A 77 -25.14 3.12 -15.21
N PHE A 78 -23.82 3.00 -15.32
CA PHE A 78 -23.16 2.76 -16.59
C PHE A 78 -23.64 1.45 -17.25
N MET A 79 -23.67 0.35 -16.48
CA MET A 79 -24.21 -0.92 -16.96
C MET A 79 -25.70 -0.85 -17.32
N HIS A 80 -26.47 -0.05 -16.58
CA HIS A 80 -27.87 0.19 -16.89
C HIS A 80 -28.05 0.90 -18.24
N ALA A 81 -27.20 1.87 -18.55
CA ALA A 81 -27.18 2.52 -19.87
C ALA A 81 -26.84 1.55 -21.02
N LEU A 82 -26.16 0.42 -20.73
CA LEU A 82 -25.91 -0.67 -21.67
C LEU A 82 -27.07 -1.68 -21.79
N GLY A 83 -28.19 -1.44 -21.08
CA GLY A 83 -29.39 -2.29 -21.12
C GLY A 83 -29.44 -3.38 -20.05
N ILE A 84 -28.53 -3.37 -19.08
CA ILE A 84 -28.51 -4.36 -17.98
C ILE A 84 -29.42 -3.86 -16.83
N PRO A 85 -30.23 -4.72 -16.19
CA PRO A 85 -31.07 -4.29 -15.07
C PRO A 85 -30.25 -3.68 -13.92
N THR A 86 -30.78 -2.62 -13.30
CA THR A 86 -30.08 -1.87 -12.24
C THR A 86 -29.79 -2.71 -11.00
N ASP A 87 -30.76 -3.54 -10.58
CA ASP A 87 -30.61 -4.42 -9.41
C ASP A 87 -29.48 -5.43 -9.63
N PHE A 88 -29.46 -6.06 -10.81
CA PHE A 88 -28.41 -6.99 -11.19
C PHE A 88 -27.03 -6.30 -11.25
N SER A 89 -26.96 -5.12 -11.87
CA SER A 89 -25.72 -4.35 -12.00
C SER A 89 -25.15 -3.94 -10.65
N THR A 90 -26.01 -3.47 -9.74
CA THR A 90 -25.63 -3.08 -8.38
C THR A 90 -25.09 -4.27 -7.59
N THR A 91 -25.79 -5.41 -7.62
CA THR A 91 -25.33 -6.63 -6.96
C THR A 91 -24.01 -7.13 -7.55
N LEU A 92 -23.88 -7.17 -8.87
CA LEU A 92 -22.66 -7.64 -9.54
C LEU A 92 -21.45 -6.79 -9.18
N VAL A 93 -21.56 -5.45 -9.26
CA VAL A 93 -20.45 -4.56 -8.95
C VAL A 93 -20.11 -4.61 -7.46
N ALA A 94 -21.10 -4.66 -6.58
CA ALA A 94 -20.87 -4.81 -5.14
C ALA A 94 -20.11 -6.11 -4.83
N LEU A 95 -20.53 -7.23 -5.43
CA LEU A 95 -19.84 -8.52 -5.30
C LEU A 95 -18.41 -8.46 -5.84
N MET A 96 -18.19 -7.79 -6.97
CA MET A 96 -16.85 -7.60 -7.54
C MET A 96 -15.93 -6.84 -6.57
N VAL A 97 -16.39 -5.75 -5.97
CA VAL A 97 -15.61 -4.96 -5.00
C VAL A 97 -15.30 -5.77 -3.75
N ILE A 98 -16.27 -6.52 -3.22
CA ILE A 98 -16.09 -7.37 -2.04
C ILE A 98 -15.11 -8.51 -2.34
N ALA A 99 -15.26 -9.18 -3.49
CA ALA A 99 -14.37 -10.27 -3.91
C ALA A 99 -12.93 -9.78 -4.14
N PHE A 100 -12.77 -8.58 -4.73
CA PHE A 100 -11.48 -7.94 -4.88
C PHE A 100 -10.81 -7.68 -3.52
N ALA A 101 -11.54 -7.06 -2.58
CA ALA A 101 -11.04 -6.81 -1.23
C ALA A 101 -10.68 -8.12 -0.48
N ALA A 102 -11.52 -9.15 -0.59
CA ALA A 102 -11.29 -10.46 0.03
C ALA A 102 -10.02 -11.14 -0.52
N THR A 103 -9.78 -11.08 -1.83
CA THR A 103 -8.60 -11.68 -2.46
C THR A 103 -7.31 -10.95 -2.04
N SER A 104 -7.34 -9.62 -1.97
CA SER A 104 -6.22 -8.83 -1.44
C SER A 104 -5.97 -9.14 0.03
N MET A 105 -7.02 -9.32 0.83
CA MET A 105 -6.92 -9.69 2.25
C MET A 105 -6.29 -11.07 2.45
N ASP A 106 -6.67 -12.09 1.67
CA ASP A 106 -6.03 -13.42 1.72
C ASP A 106 -4.52 -13.31 1.45
N THR A 107 -4.16 -12.55 0.42
CA THR A 107 -2.75 -12.32 0.05
C THR A 107 -1.99 -11.61 1.17
N ALA A 108 -2.58 -10.56 1.77
CA ALA A 108 -1.98 -9.82 2.87
C ALA A 108 -1.79 -10.70 4.11
N ALA A 109 -2.80 -11.46 4.53
CA ALA A 109 -2.72 -12.37 5.67
C ALA A 109 -1.65 -13.46 5.45
N ARG A 110 -1.55 -14.00 4.23
CA ARG A 110 -0.53 -14.97 3.85
C ARG A 110 0.87 -14.38 3.97
N ILE A 111 1.08 -13.19 3.42
CA ILE A 111 2.36 -12.49 3.48
C ILE A 111 2.73 -12.17 4.93
N GLN A 112 1.80 -11.68 5.73
CA GLN A 112 2.03 -11.38 7.14
C GLN A 112 2.45 -12.62 7.92
N ARG A 113 1.81 -13.77 7.66
CA ARG A 113 2.23 -15.06 8.23
C ARG A 113 3.65 -15.44 7.80
N LEU A 114 4.03 -15.22 6.54
CA LEU A 114 5.40 -15.48 6.08
C LEU A 114 6.43 -14.58 6.78
N ILE A 115 6.08 -13.31 7.03
CA ILE A 115 6.92 -12.39 7.81
C ILE A 115 7.08 -12.89 9.25
N VAL A 116 6.00 -13.29 9.92
CA VAL A 116 6.07 -13.86 11.28
C VAL A 116 6.93 -15.13 11.32
N MET A 117 6.82 -15.99 10.30
CA MET A 117 7.69 -17.17 10.21
C MET A 117 9.16 -16.80 10.02
N SER A 118 9.48 -15.72 9.30
CA SER A 118 10.87 -15.26 9.14
C SER A 118 11.50 -14.78 10.45
N TRP A 119 10.69 -14.26 11.38
CA TRP A 119 11.14 -13.90 12.73
C TRP A 119 11.60 -15.10 13.55
N ALA A 120 11.13 -16.31 13.23
CA ALA A 120 11.58 -17.53 13.89
C ALA A 120 13.09 -17.73 13.74
N ASP A 121 13.63 -17.46 12.54
CA ASP A 121 15.05 -17.61 12.25
C ASP A 121 15.84 -16.42 12.81
N THR A 122 15.32 -15.19 12.68
CA THR A 122 15.97 -13.97 13.17
C THR A 122 16.10 -13.95 14.70
N PHE A 123 15.04 -14.29 15.44
CA PHE A 123 15.01 -14.25 16.90
C PHE A 123 15.23 -15.62 17.54
N ARG A 124 15.50 -16.67 16.74
CA ARG A 124 15.69 -18.06 17.20
C ARG A 124 14.51 -18.58 18.04
N LEU A 125 13.28 -18.26 17.61
CA LEU A 125 12.03 -18.68 18.24
C LEU A 125 11.35 -19.77 17.37
N PRO A 126 11.65 -21.07 17.56
CA PRO A 126 11.17 -22.13 16.67
C PRO A 126 9.64 -22.27 16.66
N MET A 127 8.95 -21.82 17.71
CA MET A 127 7.49 -21.83 17.81
C MET A 127 6.82 -20.99 16.71
N LEU A 128 7.48 -19.93 16.23
CA LEU A 128 6.98 -19.09 15.13
C LEU A 128 6.99 -19.79 13.77
N LYS A 129 7.67 -20.94 13.63
CA LYS A 129 7.59 -21.77 12.42
C LYS A 129 6.30 -22.58 12.35
N GLN A 130 5.60 -22.77 13.47
CA GLN A 130 4.35 -23.51 13.50
C GLN A 130 3.26 -22.72 12.77
N LEU A 131 2.57 -23.39 11.83
CA LEU A 131 1.58 -22.76 10.95
C LEU A 131 0.50 -22.01 11.74
N TRP A 132 -0.08 -22.66 12.73
CA TRP A 132 -1.17 -22.11 13.55
C TRP A 132 -0.71 -20.93 14.39
N VAL A 133 0.47 -21.01 15.02
CA VAL A 133 1.03 -19.92 15.83
C VAL A 133 1.28 -18.69 14.97
N ALA A 134 1.92 -18.86 13.81
CA ALA A 134 2.19 -17.76 12.89
C ALA A 134 0.91 -17.15 12.31
N MET A 135 -0.11 -17.97 12.04
CA MET A 135 -1.40 -17.51 11.53
C MET A 135 -2.16 -16.68 12.58
N VAL A 136 -2.22 -17.17 13.82
CA VAL A 136 -2.85 -16.46 14.94
C VAL A 136 -2.15 -15.13 15.19
N LEU A 137 -0.81 -15.13 15.25
CA LEU A 137 -0.04 -13.90 15.43
C LEU A 137 -0.15 -12.92 14.26
N ALA A 138 -0.38 -13.40 13.04
CA ALA A 138 -0.62 -12.54 11.89
C ALA A 138 -2.02 -11.89 11.95
N VAL A 139 -3.08 -12.65 12.20
CA VAL A 139 -4.45 -12.16 12.02
C VAL A 139 -5.02 -11.51 13.29
N VAL A 140 -4.75 -12.07 14.48
CA VAL A 140 -5.38 -11.60 15.74
C VAL A 140 -5.10 -10.13 16.05
N PRO A 141 -3.90 -9.56 15.79
CA PRO A 141 -3.67 -8.13 16.02
C PRO A 141 -4.61 -7.20 15.23
N ALA A 142 -5.24 -7.66 14.15
CA ALA A 142 -6.22 -6.89 13.40
C ALA A 142 -7.60 -6.83 14.10
N VAL A 143 -7.93 -7.80 14.96
CA VAL A 143 -9.25 -7.90 15.60
C VAL A 143 -9.58 -6.67 16.47
N PRO A 144 -8.70 -6.22 17.39
CA PRO A 144 -8.96 -5.01 18.16
C PRO A 144 -9.13 -3.76 17.28
N LEU A 145 -8.47 -3.71 16.13
CA LEU A 145 -8.56 -2.58 15.19
C LEU A 145 -9.93 -2.53 14.50
N VAL A 146 -10.49 -3.70 14.16
CA VAL A 146 -11.86 -3.80 13.61
C VAL A 146 -12.89 -3.45 14.68
N LEU A 147 -12.69 -3.96 15.90
CA LEU A 147 -13.58 -3.70 17.04
C LEU A 147 -13.54 -2.25 17.54
N ALA A 148 -12.51 -1.47 17.20
CA ALA A 148 -12.44 -0.04 17.49
C ALA A 148 -13.54 0.79 16.81
N GLY A 149 -14.28 0.19 15.86
CA GLY A 149 -15.49 0.77 15.27
C GLY A 149 -15.23 1.86 14.22
N GLN A 150 -16.32 2.48 13.74
CA GLN A 150 -16.28 3.43 12.62
C GLN A 150 -15.43 4.66 12.89
N SER A 151 -15.27 5.07 14.15
CA SER A 151 -14.42 6.20 14.52
C SER A 151 -12.94 5.95 14.23
N ALA A 152 -12.50 4.68 14.19
CA ALA A 152 -11.13 4.32 13.85
C ALA A 152 -10.92 4.10 12.35
N TRP A 153 -11.97 3.85 11.55
CA TRP A 153 -11.83 3.43 10.15
C TRP A 153 -11.18 4.49 9.26
N GLY A 154 -11.57 5.76 9.42
CA GLY A 154 -10.96 6.88 8.68
C GLY A 154 -9.46 7.02 8.99
N PRO A 155 -9.07 7.17 10.27
CA PRO A 155 -7.66 7.19 10.66
C PRO A 155 -6.87 5.93 10.25
N LEU A 156 -7.46 4.73 10.39
CA LEU A 156 -6.82 3.48 9.95
C LEU A 156 -6.57 3.45 8.44
N TRP A 157 -7.50 3.97 7.63
CA TRP A 157 -7.31 4.11 6.19
C TRP A 157 -6.15 5.04 5.85
N MET A 158 -6.04 6.17 6.56
CA MET A 158 -4.90 7.08 6.41
C MET A 158 -3.57 6.42 6.80
N LEU A 159 -3.55 5.69 7.93
CA LEU A 159 -2.37 4.93 8.37
C LEU A 159 -1.99 3.82 7.39
N PHE A 160 -2.96 3.13 6.79
CA PHE A 160 -2.72 2.17 5.72
C PHE A 160 -2.04 2.84 4.52
N GLY A 161 -2.53 4.01 4.10
CA GLY A 161 -1.89 4.82 3.06
C GLY A 161 -0.43 5.15 3.39
N THR A 162 -0.18 5.66 4.59
CA THR A 162 1.17 6.02 5.05
C THR A 162 2.12 4.82 5.11
N THR A 163 1.68 3.69 5.69
CA THR A 163 2.53 2.49 5.76
C THR A 163 2.84 1.93 4.36
N ASN A 164 1.89 1.99 3.44
CA ASN A 164 2.13 1.63 2.05
C ASN A 164 3.18 2.55 1.38
N GLN A 165 3.20 3.85 1.70
CA GLN A 165 4.26 4.74 1.20
C GLN A 165 5.62 4.49 1.84
N LEU A 166 5.67 4.14 3.13
CA LEU A 166 6.92 3.77 3.80
C LEU A 166 7.57 2.55 3.12
N ILE A 167 6.79 1.52 2.79
CA ILE A 167 7.30 0.33 2.07
C ILE A 167 7.74 0.70 0.64
N ALA A 168 7.05 1.63 -0.02
CA ALA A 168 7.48 2.17 -1.31
C ALA A 168 8.83 2.91 -1.19
N CYS A 169 9.01 3.73 -0.16
CA CYS A 169 10.27 4.42 0.13
C CYS A 169 11.40 3.41 0.36
N MET A 170 11.17 2.32 1.10
CA MET A 170 12.14 1.24 1.27
C MET A 170 12.55 0.61 -0.07
N SER A 171 11.58 0.36 -0.95
CA SER A 171 11.84 -0.21 -2.28
C SER A 171 12.69 0.76 -3.13
N LEU A 172 12.33 2.04 -3.15
CA LEU A 172 13.08 3.08 -3.86
C LEU A 172 14.48 3.28 -3.29
N MET A 173 14.65 3.22 -1.97
CA MET A 173 15.96 3.31 -1.31
C MET A 173 16.88 2.16 -1.75
N VAL A 174 16.39 0.92 -1.74
CA VAL A 174 17.17 -0.24 -2.20
C VAL A 174 17.56 -0.10 -3.67
N LEU A 175 16.63 0.33 -4.53
CA LEU A 175 16.91 0.60 -5.94
C LEU A 175 17.93 1.73 -6.12
N TRP A 176 17.85 2.79 -5.32
CA TRP A 176 18.78 3.91 -5.36
C TRP A 176 20.20 3.43 -5.01
N VAL A 177 20.36 2.71 -3.90
CA VAL A 177 21.65 2.14 -3.49
C VAL A 177 22.19 1.17 -4.56
N TYR A 178 21.32 0.34 -5.16
CA TYR A 178 21.71 -0.56 -6.24
C TYR A 178 22.25 0.18 -7.48
N LEU A 179 21.57 1.25 -7.93
CA LEU A 179 22.02 2.06 -9.07
C LEU A 179 23.34 2.78 -8.78
N LEU A 180 23.51 3.28 -7.55
CA LEU A 180 24.78 3.89 -7.11
C LEU A 180 25.93 2.88 -7.17
N ARG A 181 25.73 1.65 -6.67
CA ARG A 181 26.75 0.58 -6.69
C ARG A 181 27.10 0.11 -8.10
N THR A 182 26.13 0.14 -9.01
CA THR A 182 26.33 -0.22 -10.42
C THR A 182 26.82 0.95 -11.29
N LYS A 183 27.08 2.12 -10.68
CA LYS A 183 27.52 3.35 -11.36
C LYS A 183 26.56 3.80 -12.48
N ARG A 184 25.26 3.53 -12.32
CA ARG A 184 24.22 3.94 -13.26
C ARG A 184 23.54 5.23 -12.79
N PRO A 185 23.00 6.05 -13.71
CA PRO A 185 22.25 7.25 -13.32
C PRO A 185 21.09 6.86 -12.40
N SER A 186 21.07 7.45 -11.20
CA SER A 186 20.12 7.11 -10.14
C SER A 186 19.07 8.18 -9.85
N TRP A 187 19.15 9.33 -10.53
CA TRP A 187 18.27 10.48 -10.30
C TRP A 187 16.79 10.13 -10.48
N ALA A 188 16.46 9.25 -11.43
CA ALA A 188 15.09 8.82 -11.71
C ALA A 188 14.44 8.02 -10.56
N VAL A 189 15.25 7.48 -9.65
CA VAL A 189 14.80 6.80 -8.42
C VAL A 189 14.95 7.71 -7.20
N ALA A 190 16.03 8.49 -7.15
CA ALA A 190 16.32 9.41 -6.05
C ALA A 190 15.26 10.51 -5.91
N ALA A 191 14.83 11.12 -7.02
CA ALA A 191 13.84 12.19 -6.97
C ALA A 191 12.47 11.71 -6.44
N PRO A 192 11.88 10.60 -6.95
CA PRO A 192 10.68 10.03 -6.34
C PRO A 192 10.85 9.63 -4.87
N PHE A 193 12.02 9.08 -4.49
CA PHE A 193 12.29 8.72 -3.10
C PHE A 193 12.21 9.93 -2.16
N VAL A 194 12.90 11.02 -2.51
CA VAL A 194 12.91 12.25 -1.70
C VAL A 194 11.51 12.85 -1.60
N VAL A 195 10.83 13.01 -2.74
CA VAL A 195 9.46 13.57 -2.76
C VAL A 195 8.52 12.71 -1.91
N LEU A 196 8.54 11.40 -2.09
CA LEU A 196 7.62 10.51 -1.40
C LEU A 196 7.89 10.47 0.10
N THR A 197 9.16 10.46 0.50
CA THR A 197 9.55 10.48 1.92
C THR A 197 9.08 11.77 2.58
N VAL A 198 9.40 12.92 1.98
CA VAL A 198 9.01 14.23 2.54
C VAL A 198 7.49 14.38 2.61
N SER A 199 6.76 14.01 1.56
CA SER A 199 5.30 14.10 1.57
C SER A 199 4.66 13.17 2.60
N THR A 200 5.22 11.97 2.79
CA THR A 200 4.72 10.99 3.76
C THR A 200 4.95 11.47 5.18
N THR A 201 6.15 11.98 5.48
CA THR A 201 6.47 12.52 6.80
C THR A 201 5.57 13.70 7.15
N ILE A 202 5.40 14.66 6.22
CA ILE A 202 4.52 15.82 6.42
C ILE A 202 3.08 15.35 6.67
N SER A 203 2.57 14.44 5.83
CA SER A 203 1.20 13.94 5.96
C SER A 203 0.96 13.21 7.28
N LEU A 204 1.92 12.38 7.73
CA LEU A 204 1.80 11.65 9.00
C LEU A 204 1.84 12.60 10.21
N CYS A 205 2.72 13.60 10.19
CA CYS A 205 2.78 14.63 11.22
C CYS A 205 1.48 15.45 11.30
N MET A 206 0.94 15.86 10.15
CA MET A 206 -0.34 16.59 10.09
C MET A 206 -1.49 15.74 10.64
N ASN A 207 -1.58 14.47 10.22
CA ASN A 207 -2.61 13.55 10.70
C ASN A 207 -2.51 13.34 12.22
N LEU A 208 -1.30 13.10 12.76
CA LEU A 208 -1.10 12.94 14.20
C LEU A 208 -1.46 14.19 14.99
N TYR A 209 -1.09 15.37 14.49
CA TYR A 209 -1.46 16.64 15.10
C TYR A 209 -2.97 16.85 15.11
N GLU A 210 -3.64 16.61 13.98
CA GLU A 210 -5.10 16.73 13.87
C GLU A 210 -5.79 15.76 14.83
N TRP A 211 -5.40 14.48 14.85
CA TRP A 211 -6.00 13.49 15.72
C TRP A 211 -5.81 13.79 17.20
N ALA A 212 -4.65 14.34 17.59
CA ALA A 212 -4.35 14.71 18.97
C ALA A 212 -5.11 15.96 19.42
N THR A 213 -5.32 16.94 18.54
CA THR A 213 -5.93 18.23 18.90
C THR A 213 -7.45 18.23 18.74
N THR A 214 -7.98 17.61 17.68
CA THR A 214 -9.41 17.59 17.36
C THR A 214 -10.17 16.41 17.95
N HIS A 215 -9.48 15.49 18.66
CA HIS A 215 -10.05 14.27 19.25
C HIS A 215 -10.77 13.37 18.23
N THR A 216 -10.38 13.47 16.96
CA THR A 216 -10.90 12.64 15.86
C THR A 216 -10.25 11.26 15.81
N GLY A 217 -9.06 11.10 16.40
CA GLY A 217 -8.37 9.81 16.52
C GLY A 217 -8.53 9.17 17.90
N ASN A 218 -8.67 7.83 17.91
CA ASN A 218 -8.60 7.05 19.14
C ASN A 218 -7.12 6.88 19.58
N MET A 219 -6.87 6.61 20.86
CA MET A 219 -5.53 6.32 21.42
C MET A 219 -4.79 5.24 20.62
N VAL A 220 -5.52 4.23 20.11
CA VAL A 220 -4.94 3.17 19.26
C VAL A 220 -4.36 3.75 17.97
N THR A 221 -5.08 4.64 17.30
CA THR A 221 -4.64 5.22 16.02
C THR A 221 -3.49 6.20 16.20
N ILE A 222 -3.50 6.98 17.29
CA ILE A 222 -2.39 7.88 17.64
C ILE A 222 -1.13 7.07 17.98
N GLY A 223 -1.28 6.01 18.77
CA GLY A 223 -0.19 5.10 19.13
C GLY A 223 0.44 4.44 17.90
N LEU A 224 -0.39 3.86 17.02
CA LEU A 224 0.09 3.26 15.77
C LEU A 224 0.76 4.28 14.85
N GLY A 225 0.17 5.46 14.67
CA GLY A 225 0.77 6.53 13.86
C GLY A 225 2.12 6.98 14.41
N THR A 226 2.27 7.04 15.74
CA THR A 226 3.54 7.37 16.40
C THR A 226 4.59 6.30 16.17
N ILE A 227 4.23 5.02 16.28
CA ILE A 227 5.13 3.90 15.96
C ILE A 227 5.58 3.97 14.49
N ILE A 228 4.65 4.24 13.57
CA ILE A 228 4.96 4.37 12.14
C ILE A 228 5.92 5.54 11.90
N LEU A 229 5.72 6.69 12.57
CA LEU A 229 6.61 7.84 12.45
C LEU A 229 8.03 7.51 12.96
N ILE A 230 8.15 6.79 14.06
CA ILE A 230 9.45 6.34 14.58
C ILE A 230 10.14 5.41 13.56
N LEU A 231 9.41 4.45 12.99
CA LEU A 231 9.93 3.55 11.96
C LEU A 231 10.34 4.31 10.68
N GLU A 232 9.59 5.34 10.30
CA GLU A 232 9.90 6.20 9.17
C GLU A 232 11.21 6.98 9.41
N ILE A 233 11.36 7.61 10.58
CA ILE A 233 12.58 8.32 10.97
C ILE A 233 13.78 7.38 10.99
N TRP A 234 13.61 6.16 11.51
CA TRP A 234 14.66 5.15 11.48
C TRP A 234 15.03 4.79 10.03
N MET A 235 14.05 4.53 9.17
CA MET A 235 14.28 4.25 7.75
C MET A 235 15.07 5.36 7.06
N ILE A 236 14.69 6.63 7.28
CA ILE A 236 15.39 7.80 6.74
C ILE A 236 16.83 7.83 7.24
N THR A 237 17.05 7.56 8.52
CA THR A 237 18.38 7.54 9.13
C THR A 237 19.25 6.45 8.48
N GLU A 238 18.75 5.23 8.32
CA GLU A 238 19.48 4.15 7.64
C GLU A 238 19.77 4.49 6.18
N ALA A 239 18.82 5.13 5.48
CA ALA A 239 19.00 5.59 4.11
C ALA A 239 20.19 6.56 4.01
N VAL A 240 20.22 7.59 4.86
CA VAL A 240 21.28 8.60 4.90
C VAL A 240 22.62 7.95 5.26
N LEU A 241 22.65 7.12 6.30
CA LEU A 241 23.88 6.44 6.72
C LEU A 241 24.44 5.54 5.61
N MET A 242 23.58 4.79 4.92
CA MET A 242 23.99 3.93 3.82
C MET A 242 24.52 4.75 2.63
N LEU A 243 23.83 5.83 2.24
CA LEU A 243 24.27 6.72 1.16
C LEU A 243 25.62 7.38 1.48
N CYS A 244 25.77 7.90 2.70
CA CYS A 244 27.04 8.47 3.18
C CYS A 244 28.18 7.44 3.15
N ARG A 245 27.92 6.20 3.57
CA ARG A 245 28.91 5.11 3.51
C ARG A 245 29.32 4.79 2.08
N GLN A 246 28.36 4.71 1.14
CA GLN A 246 28.63 4.42 -0.27
C GLN A 246 29.43 5.53 -0.96
N LEU A 247 29.16 6.80 -0.63
CA LEU A 247 29.92 7.94 -1.14
C LEU A 247 31.36 7.96 -0.61
N LYS A 248 31.58 7.56 0.65
CA LYS A 248 32.92 7.52 1.28
C LYS A 248 33.74 6.29 0.87
N HIS A 249 33.10 5.13 0.77
CA HIS A 249 33.74 3.85 0.47
C HIS A 249 32.92 3.09 -0.59
N PRO A 250 33.21 3.29 -1.88
CA PRO A 250 32.49 2.61 -2.96
C PRO A 250 32.74 1.10 -2.88
N THR A 251 31.75 0.33 -2.45
CA THR A 251 31.83 -1.14 -2.49
C THR A 251 31.79 -1.63 -3.94
N PRO A 252 32.63 -2.60 -4.35
CA PRO A 252 32.64 -3.11 -5.72
C PRO A 252 31.30 -3.74 -6.11
N SER A 253 30.96 -3.67 -7.40
CA SER A 253 29.72 -4.22 -7.97
C SER A 253 29.59 -5.71 -7.65
N PRO A 254 28.42 -6.19 -7.17
CA PRO A 254 28.16 -7.62 -6.98
C PRO A 254 28.00 -8.37 -8.30
N LEU A 255 27.85 -7.67 -9.42
CA LEU A 255 27.87 -8.25 -10.76
C LEU A 255 29.30 -8.20 -11.30
N ARG A 256 30.07 -9.23 -10.95
CA ARG A 256 31.22 -9.74 -11.71
C ARG A 256 30.98 -11.22 -11.97
#